data_AF-A0A8J3ZSP5-F1
#
_entry.id   AF-A0A8J3ZSP5-F1
#
_cell.length_a   1.000
_cell.length_b   1.000
_cell.length_c   1.000
_cell.angle_alpha   90.00
_cell.angle_beta   90.00
_cell.angle_gamma   90.00
#
_symmetry.space_group_name_H-M   'P 1'
#
loop_
_entity.id
_entity.type
_entity.pdbx_description
1 polymer ?
#
loop_
_entity_poly.entity_id
_entity_poly.type
_entity_poly.pdbx_seq_one_letter_code
_entity_poly.pdbx_strand_id
1 'polypeptide(L)'
;MSYEEKGSWVYLIVVTGTCAAYVAMVLSRADGGPLTDVAYRSPMLWSMGVAMVLAIIVRILVEMVRPSETYRKDVRDRDIGRFGEYVGGSVLAIGMLVPFALTLLAADHFWIANAMYAAFAVASLVGAAARVVAYRRGMGAWMSRTG
;
A
#
# COMPACT_ATOMS: atom_id res chain seq x y z
N MET A 1 -16.70 6.61 -12.06
CA MET A 1 -15.69 6.61 -10.98
C MET A 1 -14.98 7.95 -11.00
N SER A 2 -14.86 8.61 -9.85
CA SER A 2 -14.12 9.88 -9.75
C SER A 2 -12.64 9.66 -10.04
N TYR A 3 -11.90 10.74 -10.30
CA TYR A 3 -10.44 10.71 -10.47
C TYR A 3 -9.75 10.06 -9.26
N GLU A 4 -10.19 10.38 -8.05
CA GLU A 4 -9.61 9.85 -6.82
C GLU A 4 -9.96 8.37 -6.58
N GLU A 5 -11.18 7.95 -6.96
CA GLU A 5 -11.59 6.55 -6.88
C GLU A 5 -10.78 5.68 -7.84
N LYS A 6 -10.63 6.10 -9.12
CA LYS A 6 -9.78 5.41 -10.10
C LYS A 6 -8.33 5.30 -9.61
N GLY A 7 -7.80 6.38 -9.02
CA GLY A 7 -6.44 6.39 -8.49
C GLY A 7 -6.23 5.41 -7.34
N SER A 8 -7.22 5.29 -6.44
CA SER A 8 -7.16 4.33 -5.33
C SER A 8 -7.12 2.88 -5.83
N TRP A 9 -7.87 2.56 -6.88
CA TRP A 9 -7.83 1.23 -7.52
C TRP A 9 -6.52 0.93 -8.21
N VAL A 10 -6.01 1.89 -9.00
CA VAL A 10 -4.70 1.75 -9.66
C VAL A 10 -3.61 1.48 -8.64
N TYR A 11 -3.57 2.28 -7.57
CA TYR A 11 -2.60 2.12 -6.51
C TYR A 11 -2.70 0.75 -5.84
N LEU A 12 -3.92 0.30 -5.51
CA LEU A 12 -4.14 -1.02 -4.89
C LEU A 12 -3.61 -2.16 -5.77
N ILE A 13 -3.92 -2.14 -7.08
CA ILE A 13 -3.46 -3.17 -8.02
C ILE A 13 -1.94 -3.14 -8.16
N VAL A 14 -1.35 -1.96 -8.34
CA VAL A 14 0.10 -1.82 -8.52
C VAL A 14 0.85 -2.29 -7.28
N VAL A 15 0.48 -1.80 -6.10
CA VAL A 15 1.15 -2.20 -4.84
C VAL A 15 1.01 -3.69 -4.59
N THR A 16 -0.19 -4.26 -4.81
CA THR A 16 -0.40 -5.71 -4.67
C THR A 16 0.50 -6.49 -5.63
N GLY A 17 0.55 -6.08 -6.90
CA GLY A 17 1.37 -6.73 -7.92
C GLY A 17 2.87 -6.64 -7.62
N THR A 18 3.37 -5.46 -7.24
CA THR A 18 4.79 -5.27 -6.93
C THR A 18 5.20 -6.00 -5.65
N CYS A 19 4.33 -6.02 -4.63
CA CYS A 19 4.55 -6.80 -3.41
C CYS A 19 4.60 -8.30 -3.70
N ALA A 20 3.65 -8.82 -4.47
CA ALA A 20 3.63 -10.24 -4.86
C ALA A 20 4.86 -10.62 -5.69
N ALA A 21 5.26 -9.75 -6.63
CA ALA A 21 6.47 -9.95 -7.43
C ALA A 21 7.74 -9.97 -6.56
N TYR A 22 7.86 -9.07 -5.59
CA TYR A 22 8.98 -9.07 -4.64
C TYR A 22 9.05 -10.38 -3.84
N VAL A 23 7.92 -10.82 -3.27
CA VAL A 23 7.87 -12.09 -2.50
C VAL A 23 8.25 -13.28 -3.38
N ALA A 24 7.68 -13.38 -4.58
CA ALA A 24 8.01 -14.46 -5.52
C ALA A 24 9.50 -14.46 -5.89
N MET A 25 10.09 -13.27 -6.08
CA MET A 25 11.50 -13.09 -6.43
C MET A 25 12.45 -13.47 -5.27
N VAL A 26 12.09 -13.18 -4.02
CA VAL A 26 12.88 -13.60 -2.85
C VAL A 26 12.81 -15.12 -2.70
N LEU A 27 11.61 -15.71 -2.82
CA LEU A 27 11.42 -17.16 -2.73
C LEU A 27 12.16 -17.90 -3.85
N SER A 28 12.15 -17.39 -5.08
CA SER A 28 12.87 -18.01 -6.20
C SER A 28 14.39 -17.92 -6.04
N ARG A 29 14.90 -16.86 -5.41
CA ARG A 29 16.34 -16.69 -5.17
C ARG A 29 16.88 -17.49 -4.00
N ALA A 30 16.02 -17.93 -3.08
CA ALA A 30 16.43 -18.84 -2.02
C ALA A 30 16.90 -20.18 -2.58
N ASP A 31 16.31 -20.63 -3.70
CA ASP A 31 16.71 -21.85 -4.44
C ASP A 31 16.90 -23.09 -3.54
N GLY A 32 16.03 -23.24 -2.53
CA GLY A 32 16.08 -24.32 -1.53
C GLY A 32 17.07 -24.12 -0.38
N GLY A 33 17.89 -23.06 -0.41
CA GLY A 33 18.78 -22.65 0.67
C GLY A 33 18.12 -21.74 1.72
N PRO A 34 18.87 -21.34 2.77
CA PRO A 34 18.37 -20.46 3.82
C PRO A 34 17.94 -19.09 3.28
N LEU A 35 16.72 -18.66 3.62
CA LEU A 35 16.18 -17.35 3.20
C LEU A 35 17.02 -16.16 3.68
N THR A 36 17.74 -16.32 4.79
CA THR A 36 18.59 -15.30 5.41
C THR A 36 19.81 -14.93 4.58
N ASP A 37 20.24 -15.83 3.69
CA ASP A 37 21.42 -15.63 2.84
C ASP A 37 21.07 -14.95 1.51
N VAL A 38 19.78 -14.81 1.20
CA VAL A 38 19.33 -14.16 -0.02
C VAL A 38 19.66 -12.67 0.02
N ALA A 39 20.28 -12.16 -1.03
CA ALA A 39 20.55 -10.73 -1.22
C ALA A 39 19.24 -9.94 -1.46
N TYR A 40 18.45 -9.72 -0.41
CA TYR A 40 17.12 -9.12 -0.46
C TYR A 40 17.15 -7.58 -0.53
N ARG A 41 18.25 -6.95 -0.06
CA ARG A 41 18.32 -5.50 0.16
C ARG A 41 18.08 -4.68 -1.11
N SER A 42 18.77 -5.03 -2.22
CA SER A 42 18.61 -4.33 -3.50
C SER A 42 17.24 -4.57 -4.14
N PRO A 43 16.74 -5.83 -4.26
CA PRO A 43 15.37 -6.10 -4.72
C PRO A 43 14.27 -5.38 -3.92
N MET A 44 14.40 -5.32 -2.59
CA MET A 44 13.43 -4.64 -1.72
C MET A 44 13.35 -3.15 -2.04
N LEU A 45 14.50 -2.46 -2.15
CA LEU A 45 14.54 -1.04 -2.49
C LEU A 45 14.01 -0.77 -3.90
N TRP A 46 14.38 -1.61 -4.87
CA TRP A 46 13.83 -1.52 -6.23
C TRP A 46 12.32 -1.72 -6.24
N SER A 47 11.78 -2.66 -5.46
CA SER A 47 10.34 -2.90 -5.40
C SER A 47 9.57 -1.66 -4.90
N MET A 48 10.11 -0.94 -3.91
CA MET A 48 9.50 0.30 -3.40
C MET A 48 9.52 1.40 -4.48
N GLY A 49 10.68 1.61 -5.11
CA GLY A 49 10.83 2.62 -6.15
C GLY A 49 9.98 2.32 -7.39
N VAL A 50 9.99 1.08 -7.85
CA VAL A 50 9.20 0.60 -8.99
C VAL A 50 7.71 0.69 -8.71
N ALA A 51 7.25 0.33 -7.50
CA ALA A 51 5.84 0.47 -7.14
C ALA A 51 5.37 1.92 -7.23
N MET A 52 6.17 2.87 -6.72
CA MET A 52 5.86 4.29 -6.78
C MET A 52 5.81 4.79 -8.23
N VAL A 53 6.82 4.47 -9.04
CA VAL A 53 6.89 4.88 -10.46
C VAL A 53 5.76 4.24 -11.27
N LEU A 54 5.51 2.95 -11.10
CA LEU A 54 4.42 2.23 -11.78
C LEU A 54 3.05 2.81 -11.41
N ALA A 55 2.82 3.16 -10.14
CA ALA A 55 1.56 3.74 -9.72
C ALA A 55 1.30 5.07 -10.45
N ILE A 56 2.33 5.90 -10.60
CA ILE A 56 2.26 7.16 -11.36
C ILE A 56 1.99 6.90 -12.84
N ILE A 57 2.78 6.02 -13.48
CA ILE A 57 2.66 5.72 -14.91
C ILE A 57 1.28 5.12 -15.23
N VAL A 58 0.83 4.12 -14.46
CA VAL A 58 -0.49 3.50 -14.64
C VAL A 58 -1.59 4.52 -14.42
N ARG A 59 -1.44 5.43 -13.43
CA ARG A 59 -2.43 6.49 -13.21
C ARG A 59 -2.57 7.41 -14.42
N ILE A 60 -1.45 7.82 -15.01
CA ILE A 60 -1.40 8.66 -16.21
C ILE A 60 -2.03 7.93 -17.40
N LEU A 61 -1.63 6.67 -17.65
CA LEU A 61 -2.17 5.86 -18.74
C LEU A 61 -3.69 5.67 -18.63
N VAL A 62 -4.19 5.36 -17.44
CA VAL A 62 -5.63 5.21 -17.20
C VAL A 62 -6.38 6.51 -17.47
N GLU A 63 -5.79 7.66 -17.13
CA GLU A 63 -6.40 8.96 -17.38
C GLU A 63 -6.38 9.35 -18.86
N MET A 64 -5.34 8.97 -19.61
CA MET A 64 -5.29 9.17 -21.06
C MET A 64 -6.33 8.32 -21.81
N VAL A 65 -6.53 7.07 -21.40
CA VAL A 65 -7.47 6.14 -22.05
C VAL A 65 -8.92 6.40 -21.64
N ARG A 66 -9.14 6.76 -20.37
CA ARG A 66 -10.48 7.06 -19.82
C ARG A 66 -10.43 8.33 -18.99
N PRO A 67 -10.48 9.53 -19.63
CA PRO A 67 -10.49 10.78 -18.90
C PRO A 67 -11.67 10.84 -17.93
N SER A 68 -11.43 11.46 -16.79
CA SER A 68 -12.43 11.60 -15.73
C SER A 68 -13.28 12.83 -16.00
N GLU A 69 -14.61 12.70 -15.82
CA GLU A 69 -15.58 13.75 -16.16
C GLU A 69 -15.53 14.98 -15.25
N THR A 70 -14.85 14.89 -14.10
CA THR A 70 -14.71 16.01 -13.16
C THR A 70 -13.35 15.98 -12.49
N TYR A 71 -12.61 17.09 -12.61
CA TYR A 71 -11.30 17.31 -11.98
C TYR A 71 -11.40 18.10 -10.66
N ARG A 72 -12.61 18.53 -10.27
CA ARG A 72 -12.81 19.36 -9.08
C ARG A 72 -12.82 18.48 -7.83
N LYS A 73 -11.79 18.64 -7.00
CA LYS A 73 -11.67 17.99 -5.70
C LYS A 73 -12.77 18.51 -4.78
N ASP A 74 -13.79 17.70 -4.52
CA ASP A 74 -14.89 18.07 -3.62
C ASP A 74 -14.45 17.89 -2.15
N VAL A 75 -15.15 18.54 -1.22
CA VAL A 75 -14.95 18.37 0.23
C VAL A 75 -14.99 16.90 0.61
N ARG A 76 -15.91 16.13 -0.01
CA ARG A 76 -16.02 14.68 0.15
C ARG A 76 -14.73 13.93 -0.20
N ASP A 77 -14.07 14.27 -1.31
CA ASP A 77 -12.84 13.60 -1.74
C ASP A 77 -11.70 13.85 -0.74
N ARG A 78 -11.64 15.05 -0.18
CA ARG A 78 -10.65 15.41 0.85
C ARG A 78 -10.86 14.60 2.13
N ASP A 79 -12.11 14.46 2.57
CA ASP A 79 -12.39 13.72 3.80
C ASP A 79 -12.19 12.20 3.61
N ILE A 80 -12.52 11.66 2.43
CA ILE A 80 -12.18 10.26 2.07
C ILE A 80 -10.65 10.07 2.03
N GLY A 81 -9.92 11.04 1.47
CA GLY A 81 -8.46 11.03 1.46
C GLY A 81 -7.87 10.91 2.87
N ARG A 82 -8.30 11.80 3.77
CA ARG A 82 -7.91 11.81 5.20
C ARG A 82 -8.28 10.53 5.91
N PHE A 83 -9.47 9.98 5.65
CA PHE A 83 -9.89 8.72 6.23
C PHE A 83 -8.96 7.57 5.83
N GLY A 84 -8.61 7.47 4.54
CA GLY A 84 -7.66 6.48 4.07
C GLY A 84 -6.27 6.64 4.69
N GLU A 85 -5.79 7.87 4.88
CA GLU A 85 -4.52 8.15 5.56
C GLU A 85 -4.57 7.76 7.04
N TYR A 86 -5.65 8.07 7.74
CA TYR A 86 -5.83 7.72 9.14
C TYR A 86 -5.87 6.21 9.36
N VAL A 87 -6.65 5.49 8.54
CA VAL A 87 -6.75 4.03 8.60
C VAL A 87 -5.40 3.39 8.25
N GLY A 88 -4.76 3.82 7.16
CA GLY A 88 -3.45 3.32 6.76
C GLY A 88 -2.38 3.58 7.82
N GLY A 89 -2.35 4.79 8.39
CA GLY A 89 -1.43 5.17 9.45
C GLY A 89 -1.61 4.35 10.72
N SER A 90 -2.87 4.08 11.11
CA SER A 90 -3.19 3.25 12.28
C SER A 90 -2.75 1.79 12.08
N VAL A 91 -2.98 1.23 10.88
CA VAL A 91 -2.51 -0.11 10.52
C VAL A 91 -0.98 -0.17 10.52
N LEU A 92 -0.31 0.85 10.00
CA LEU A 92 1.16 0.92 10.04
C LEU A 92 1.69 0.98 11.48
N ALA A 93 1.09 1.83 12.32
CA ALA A 93 1.50 1.98 13.72
C ALA A 93 1.41 0.65 14.49
N ILE A 94 0.31 -0.08 14.31
CA ILE A 94 0.12 -1.41 14.91
C ILE A 94 1.07 -2.43 14.27
N GLY A 95 1.19 -2.43 12.94
CA GLY A 95 2.04 -3.37 12.21
C GLY A 95 3.53 -3.24 12.55
N MET A 96 4.00 -2.02 12.84
CA MET A 96 5.39 -1.76 13.23
C MET A 96 5.77 -2.34 14.59
N LEU A 97 4.81 -2.80 15.40
CA LEU A 97 5.10 -3.57 16.62
C LEU A 97 5.78 -4.91 16.30
N VAL A 98 5.53 -5.49 15.12
CA VAL A 98 6.13 -6.77 14.70
C VAL A 98 7.64 -6.64 14.47
N PRO A 99 8.15 -5.77 13.56
CA PRO A 99 9.60 -5.60 13.40
C PRO A 99 10.27 -5.06 14.67
N PHE A 100 9.57 -4.27 15.48
CA PHE A 100 10.09 -3.85 16.79
C PHE A 100 10.32 -5.06 17.71
N ALA A 101 9.35 -5.95 17.84
CA ALA A 101 9.50 -7.19 18.62
C ALA A 101 10.62 -8.08 18.06
N LEU A 102 10.72 -8.23 16.73
CA LEU A 102 11.82 -8.98 16.09
C LEU A 102 13.20 -8.38 16.42
N THR A 103 13.29 -7.05 16.51
CA THR A 103 14.52 -6.36 16.91
C THR A 103 14.89 -6.66 18.36
N LEU A 104 13.91 -6.67 19.28
CA LEU A 104 14.12 -7.02 20.68
C LEU A 104 14.55 -8.48 20.87
N LEU A 105 14.13 -9.36 19.96
CA LEU A 105 14.50 -10.79 19.95
C LEU A 105 15.84 -11.06 19.24
N ALA A 106 16.56 -10.02 18.80
CA ALA A 106 17.80 -10.14 18.02
C ALA A 106 17.65 -11.06 16.80
N ALA A 107 16.47 -11.04 16.16
CA ALA A 107 16.23 -11.82 14.95
C ALA A 107 17.10 -11.33 13.80
N ASP A 108 17.32 -12.19 12.80
CA ASP A 108 18.10 -11.82 11.63
C ASP A 108 17.55 -10.57 10.95
N HIS A 109 18.46 -9.72 10.46
CA HIS A 109 18.13 -8.49 9.73
C HIS A 109 17.18 -8.74 8.55
N PHE A 110 17.22 -9.95 7.97
CA PHE A 110 16.28 -10.41 6.96
C PHE A 110 14.82 -10.34 7.43
N TRP A 111 14.50 -10.88 8.60
CA TRP A 111 13.14 -10.92 9.13
C TRP A 111 12.66 -9.54 9.53
N ILE A 112 13.52 -8.74 10.16
CA ILE A 112 13.20 -7.37 10.57
C ILE A 112 12.83 -6.54 9.33
N ALA A 113 13.67 -6.57 8.29
CA ALA A 113 13.46 -5.79 7.08
C ALA A 113 12.20 -6.22 6.31
N ASN A 114 11.96 -7.52 6.16
CA ASN A 114 10.76 -8.02 5.48
C ASN A 114 9.48 -7.76 6.29
N ALA A 115 9.54 -7.80 7.63
CA ALA A 115 8.41 -7.43 8.48
C ALA A 115 8.08 -5.93 8.36
N MET A 116 9.09 -5.05 8.32
CA MET A 116 8.88 -3.63 8.05
C MET A 116 8.26 -3.42 6.66
N TYR A 117 8.81 -4.05 5.63
CA TYR A 117 8.27 -3.99 4.27
C TYR A 117 6.79 -4.42 4.23
N ALA A 118 6.46 -5.55 4.86
CA ALA A 118 5.11 -6.07 4.94
C ALA A 118 4.17 -5.11 5.68
N ALA A 119 4.60 -4.51 6.80
CA ALA A 119 3.80 -3.53 7.54
C ALA A 119 3.45 -2.31 6.67
N PHE A 120 4.43 -1.77 5.92
CA PHE A 120 4.20 -0.69 4.96
C PHE A 120 3.26 -1.10 3.84
N ALA A 121 3.48 -2.26 3.23
CA ALA A 121 2.64 -2.78 2.16
C ALA A 121 1.18 -2.95 2.63
N VAL A 122 0.96 -3.64 3.75
CA VAL A 122 -0.38 -3.85 4.31
C VAL A 122 -1.05 -2.53 4.66
N ALA A 123 -0.36 -1.61 5.32
CA ALA A 123 -0.90 -0.30 5.65
C ALA A 123 -1.36 0.48 4.41
N SER A 124 -0.54 0.48 3.36
CA SER A 124 -0.86 1.16 2.10
C SER A 124 -2.06 0.52 1.38
N LEU A 125 -2.14 -0.81 1.36
CA LEU A 125 -3.26 -1.54 0.77
C LEU A 125 -4.56 -1.31 1.54
N VAL A 126 -4.53 -1.36 2.87
CA VAL A 126 -5.71 -1.11 3.69
C VAL A 126 -6.16 0.34 3.57
N GLY A 127 -5.25 1.32 3.55
CA GLY A 127 -5.58 2.72 3.32
C GLY A 127 -6.25 2.95 1.95
N ALA A 128 -5.71 2.32 0.89
CA ALA A 128 -6.31 2.40 -0.45
C ALA A 128 -7.68 1.70 -0.53
N ALA A 129 -7.81 0.51 0.07
CA ALA A 129 -9.07 -0.23 0.13
C ALA A 129 -10.13 0.55 0.92
N ALA A 130 -9.75 1.18 2.04
CA ALA A 130 -10.64 2.03 2.84
C ALA A 130 -11.21 3.19 2.01
N ARG A 131 -10.38 3.84 1.19
CA ARG A 131 -10.84 4.88 0.25
C ARG A 131 -11.84 4.32 -0.76
N VAL A 132 -11.53 3.18 -1.38
CA VAL A 132 -12.44 2.50 -2.33
C VAL A 132 -13.79 2.17 -1.70
N VAL A 133 -13.80 1.63 -0.48
CA VAL A 133 -15.03 1.30 0.25
C VAL A 133 -15.83 2.56 0.58
N ALA A 134 -15.15 3.64 0.99
CA ALA A 134 -15.78 4.93 1.27
C ALA A 134 -16.42 5.57 0.02
N TYR A 135 -15.78 5.44 -1.15
CA TYR A 135 -16.36 5.86 -2.42
C TYR A 135 -17.65 5.10 -2.76
N ARG A 136 -17.66 3.78 -2.52
CA ARG A 136 -18.81 2.91 -2.86
C ARG A 136 -19.98 2.97 -1.90
N ARG A 137 -19.73 3.11 -0.59
CA ARG A 137 -20.80 3.07 0.43
C ARG A 137 -21.38 4.44 0.78
N GLY A 138 -20.69 5.54 0.41
CA GLY A 138 -21.06 6.89 0.81
C GLY A 138 -20.77 7.14 2.30
N MET A 139 -20.15 8.28 2.63
CA MET A 139 -19.72 8.59 4.01
C MET A 139 -20.87 8.92 4.99
N GLY A 140 -22.13 8.71 4.61
CA GLY A 140 -23.30 9.19 5.36
C GLY A 140 -23.55 8.51 6.72
N ALA A 141 -23.01 7.32 6.97
CA ALA A 141 -23.27 6.56 8.19
C ALA A 141 -22.21 6.69 9.30
N TRP A 142 -21.05 7.30 9.01
CA TRP A 142 -19.91 7.32 9.94
C TRP A 142 -19.71 8.66 10.66
N MET A 143 -20.01 9.79 10.01
CA MET A 143 -19.90 11.12 10.64
C MET A 143 -21.01 11.39 11.68
N SER A 144 -22.14 10.67 11.63
CA SER A 144 -23.24 10.79 12.61
C SER A 144 -22.98 10.07 13.95
N ARG A 145 -21.86 9.34 14.08
CA ARG A 145 -21.45 8.69 15.34
C ARG A 145 -20.41 9.47 16.15
N THR A 146 -19.91 10.58 15.61
CA THR A 146 -18.87 11.41 16.24
C THR A 146 -19.30 12.87 16.42
N GLY A 147 -20.60 13.16 16.27
CA GLY A 147 -21.20 14.47 16.53
C GLY A 147 -21.95 14.49 17.86
#